data_AF-A0A840Q550-F1
#
_entry.id   AF-A0A840Q550-F1
#
_cell.length_a   1.000
_cell.length_b   1.000
_cell.length_c   1.000
_cell.angle_alpha   90.00
_cell.angle_beta   90.00
_cell.angle_gamma   90.00
#
_symmetry.space_group_name_H-M   'P 1'
#
loop_
_entity.id
_entity.type
_entity.pdbx_description
1 polymer ?
#
loop_
_entity_poly.entity_id
_entity_poly.type
_entity_poly.pdbx_seq_one_letter_code
_entity_poly.pdbx_strand_id
1 'polypeptide(L)'
;MTSTDTANVVSVLFHHVIRHAYTGEEVDGLVREIVETPPRPVCQVYVWDQPCHINEDGQPVFPPRRLLVSSKPTTGWGALNYFNPGAPDGLADSLNPEADENTPVLPLDTDGVDFPRSASLPLEKVREAIAEYCRTGARPTCVQWQPGEWY
;
A
#
# COMPACT_ATOMS: atom_id res chain seq x y z
N MET A 1 -2.16 10.13 34.83
CA MET A 1 -2.21 9.25 33.65
C MET A 1 -1.90 10.11 32.44
N THR A 2 -0.64 10.14 32.01
CA THR A 2 -0.25 10.70 30.73
C THR A 2 -0.68 9.70 29.66
N SER A 3 -1.74 10.02 28.94
CA SER A 3 -2.06 9.31 27.69
C SER A 3 -0.94 9.67 26.74
N THR A 4 0.05 8.79 26.59
CA THR A 4 1.02 8.90 25.50
C THR A 4 0.21 8.75 24.23
N ASP A 5 0.01 9.86 23.52
CA ASP A 5 -0.55 9.87 22.18
C ASP A 5 0.51 9.21 21.29
N THR A 6 0.47 7.88 21.20
CA THR A 6 1.41 7.13 20.38
C THR A 6 1.07 7.41 18.94
N ALA A 7 1.69 8.45 18.36
CA ALA A 7 1.53 8.77 16.96
C ALA A 7 1.86 7.52 16.13
N ASN A 8 0.96 7.13 15.23
CA ASN A 8 1.17 5.96 14.39
C ASN A 8 2.43 6.17 13.52
N VAL A 9 3.26 5.13 13.45
CA VAL A 9 4.42 5.05 12.56
C VAL A 9 3.97 4.44 11.23
N VAL A 10 4.33 5.10 10.14
CA VAL A 10 4.16 4.54 8.79
C VAL A 10 5.45 3.81 8.42
N SER A 11 5.33 2.54 8.05
CA SER A 11 6.46 1.74 7.57
C SER A 11 6.21 1.28 6.14
N VAL A 12 7.17 1.50 5.25
CA VAL A 12 7.11 1.07 3.85
C VAL A 12 8.20 0.05 3.60
N LEU A 13 7.82 -1.16 3.20
CA LEU A 13 8.72 -2.23 2.80
C LEU A 13 8.88 -2.23 1.28
N PHE A 14 10.03 -1.79 0.83
CA PHE A 14 10.50 -1.97 -0.55
C PHE A 14 11.32 -3.25 -0.63
N HIS A 15 10.64 -4.38 -0.88
CA HIS A 15 11.25 -5.71 -0.96
C HIS A 15 11.99 -6.14 0.33
N HIS A 16 13.25 -5.74 0.53
CA HIS A 16 14.04 -6.02 1.74
C HIS A 16 14.41 -4.76 2.54
N VAL A 17 14.06 -3.56 2.05
CA VAL A 17 14.39 -2.30 2.72
C VAL A 17 13.13 -1.75 3.37
N ILE A 18 13.17 -1.57 4.68
CA ILE A 18 12.10 -0.92 5.44
C ILE A 18 12.47 0.55 5.62
N ARG A 19 11.54 1.44 5.29
CA ARG A 19 11.61 2.87 5.61
C ARG A 19 10.51 3.25 6.57
N HIS A 20 10.79 4.22 7.43
CA HIS A 20 9.85 4.70 8.44
C HIS A 20 9.57 6.19 8.27
N ALA A 21 8.35 6.58 8.60
CA ALA A 21 7.95 7.96 8.79
C ALA A 21 7.21 8.09 10.12
N TYR A 22 7.59 9.10 10.89
CA TYR A 22 7.07 9.44 12.22
C TYR A 22 6.30 10.76 12.20
N THR A 23 6.50 11.58 11.17
CA THR A 23 5.87 12.90 11.01
C THR A 23 5.10 13.00 9.69
N GLY A 24 4.19 13.97 9.58
CA GLY A 24 3.44 14.22 8.35
C GLY A 24 4.35 14.53 7.14
N GLU A 25 5.43 15.28 7.35
CA GLU A 25 6.41 15.60 6.28
C GLU A 25 7.14 14.36 5.77
N GLU A 26 7.54 13.45 6.68
CA GLU A 26 8.16 12.19 6.30
C GLU A 26 7.16 11.27 5.58
N VAL A 27 5.90 11.26 5.99
CA VAL A 27 4.82 10.51 5.32
C VAL A 27 4.63 11.03 3.91
N ASP A 28 4.53 12.35 3.72
CA ASP A 28 4.42 12.97 2.39
C ASP A 28 5.63 12.62 1.52
N GLY A 29 6.83 12.59 2.12
CA GLY A 29 8.06 12.12 1.48
C GLY A 29 7.98 10.68 0.98
N LEU A 30 7.48 9.75 1.81
CA LEU A 30 7.30 8.35 1.45
C LEU A 30 6.21 8.16 0.39
N VAL A 31 5.07 8.85 0.52
CA VAL A 31 4.00 8.80 -0.49
C VAL A 31 4.54 9.24 -1.84
N ARG A 32 5.28 10.34 -1.87
CA ARG A 32 5.94 10.83 -3.08
C ARG A 32 6.91 9.81 -3.66
N GLU A 33 7.75 9.20 -2.84
CA GLU A 33 8.69 8.17 -3.30
C GLU A 33 7.97 6.97 -3.93
N ILE A 34 6.88 6.48 -3.32
CA ILE A 34 6.11 5.34 -3.82
C ILE A 34 5.55 5.60 -5.22
N VAL A 35 5.14 6.84 -5.53
CA VAL A 35 4.46 7.15 -6.78
C VAL A 35 5.34 7.82 -7.84
N GLU A 36 6.44 8.48 -7.46
CA GLU A 36 7.30 9.19 -8.43
C GLU A 36 8.57 8.41 -8.77
N THR A 37 9.23 7.85 -7.75
CA THR A 37 10.52 7.19 -7.90
C THR A 37 10.61 5.90 -7.09
N PRO A 38 9.68 4.94 -7.27
CA PRO A 38 9.67 3.73 -6.48
C PRO A 38 10.91 2.87 -6.81
N PRO A 39 11.66 2.40 -5.80
CA PRO A 39 12.82 1.52 -6.03
C PRO A 39 12.47 0.22 -6.78
N ARG A 40 11.22 -0.25 -6.62
CA ARG A 40 10.63 -1.42 -7.27
C ARG A 40 9.16 -1.12 -7.59
N PRO A 41 8.57 -1.77 -8.60
CA PRO A 41 7.17 -1.55 -8.94
C PRO A 41 6.22 -1.80 -7.76
N VAL A 42 6.53 -2.76 -6.88
CA VAL A 42 5.67 -3.16 -5.76
C VAL A 42 6.32 -2.82 -4.42
N CYS A 43 5.53 -2.28 -3.49
CA CYS A 43 5.90 -2.11 -2.09
C CYS A 43 4.70 -2.36 -1.16
N GLN A 44 4.98 -2.53 0.13
CA GLN A 44 3.94 -2.71 1.15
C GLN A 44 3.99 -1.59 2.18
N VAL A 45 2.84 -1.02 2.50
CA VAL A 45 2.67 0.07 3.45
C VAL A 45 1.94 -0.45 4.69
N TYR A 46 2.47 -0.09 5.85
CA TYR A 46 1.99 -0.48 7.17
C TYR A 46 1.79 0.76 8.03
N VAL A 47 0.74 0.76 8.85
CA VAL A 47 0.43 1.81 9.83
C VAL A 47 0.24 1.13 11.17
N TRP A 48 1.06 1.51 12.15
CA TRP A 48 1.06 0.85 13.46
C TRP A 48 1.54 1.77 14.58
N ASP A 49 1.41 1.34 15.83
CA ASP A 49 1.87 2.09 17.02
C ASP A 49 3.39 1.99 17.25
N GLN A 50 4.08 1.21 16.42
CA GLN A 50 5.53 1.02 16.46
C GLN A 50 6.09 0.73 15.04
N PRO A 51 7.39 0.96 14.79
CA PRO A 51 7.99 0.67 13.50
C PRO A 51 8.03 -0.84 13.21
N CYS A 52 7.70 -1.21 11.97
CA CYS A 52 7.92 -2.55 11.46
C CYS A 52 9.42 -2.89 11.50
N HIS A 53 9.79 -4.07 11.97
CA HIS A 53 11.19 -4.48 12.00
C HIS A 53 11.31 -5.99 11.88
N ILE A 54 12.54 -6.46 11.66
CA ILE A 54 12.89 -7.88 11.76
C ILE A 54 13.51 -8.07 13.15
N ASN A 55 13.02 -9.04 13.93
CA ASN A 55 13.56 -9.33 15.26
C ASN A 55 14.90 -10.09 15.19
N GLU A 56 15.50 -10.37 16.34
CA GLU A 56 16.79 -11.08 16.44
C GLU A 56 16.76 -12.49 15.80
N ASP A 57 15.58 -13.12 15.76
CA ASP A 57 15.35 -14.43 15.16
C ASP A 57 15.11 -14.37 13.63
N GLY A 58 15.19 -13.18 13.03
CA GLY A 58 14.95 -12.99 11.60
C GLY A 58 13.47 -12.96 11.21
N GLN A 59 12.55 -12.88 12.17
CA GLN A 59 11.11 -12.87 11.93
C GLN A 59 10.57 -11.44 11.74
N PRO A 60 9.67 -11.20 10.78
CA PRO A 60 9.04 -9.90 10.61
C PRO A 60 8.03 -9.62 11.74
N VAL A 61 8.20 -8.50 12.41
CA VAL A 61 7.31 -7.97 13.45
C VAL A 61 6.47 -6.86 12.85
N PHE A 62 5.45 -7.24 12.06
CA PHE A 62 4.59 -6.33 11.31
C PHE A 62 3.13 -6.47 11.78
N PRO A 63 2.30 -5.43 11.66
CA PRO A 63 0.88 -5.56 11.94
C PRO A 63 0.21 -6.42 10.86
N PRO A 64 -0.93 -7.06 11.18
CA PRO A 64 -1.65 -7.92 10.23
C PRO A 64 -2.21 -7.16 9.02
N ARG A 65 -2.50 -5.87 9.18
CA ARG A 65 -3.08 -5.03 8.14
C ARG A 65 -2.00 -4.42 7.26
N ARG A 66 -2.18 -4.50 5.94
CA ARG A 66 -1.28 -3.88 4.96
C ARG A 66 -2.02 -3.30 3.78
N LEU A 67 -1.40 -2.30 3.16
CA LEU A 67 -1.72 -1.84 1.82
C LEU A 67 -0.53 -2.15 0.91
N LEU A 68 -0.69 -3.06 -0.04
CA LEU A 68 0.28 -3.26 -1.10
C LEU A 68 -0.03 -2.29 -2.24
N VAL A 69 1.03 -1.69 -2.78
CA VAL A 69 0.97 -0.71 -3.85
C VAL A 69 1.84 -1.17 -5.00
N SER A 70 1.28 -1.17 -6.19
CA SER A 70 2.01 -1.27 -7.44
C SER A 70 2.01 0.09 -8.13
N SER A 71 3.17 0.64 -8.46
CA SER A 71 3.34 1.94 -9.09
C SER A 71 4.15 1.83 -10.38
N LYS A 72 3.65 2.46 -11.45
CA LYS A 72 4.35 2.60 -12.73
C LYS A 72 4.34 4.07 -13.18
N PRO A 73 5.25 4.90 -12.65
CA PRO A 73 5.27 6.35 -12.89
C PRO A 73 5.43 6.70 -14.38
N THR A 74 6.20 5.90 -15.12
CA THR A 74 6.45 6.10 -16.56
C THR A 74 5.19 6.04 -17.42
N THR A 75 4.13 5.38 -16.93
CA THR A 75 2.84 5.32 -17.61
C THR A 75 1.74 6.06 -16.87
N GLY A 76 1.99 6.56 -15.67
CA GLY A 76 0.99 7.26 -14.85
C GLY A 76 -0.09 6.35 -14.25
N TRP A 77 0.22 5.07 -14.00
CA TRP A 77 -0.72 4.09 -13.46
C TRP A 77 -0.20 3.41 -12.20
N GLY A 78 -1.11 2.97 -11.33
CA GLY A 78 -0.82 2.11 -10.20
C GLY A 78 -2.02 1.24 -9.81
N ALA A 79 -1.82 0.30 -8.89
CA ALA A 79 -2.87 -0.56 -8.36
C ALA A 79 -2.65 -0.80 -6.86
N LEU A 80 -3.72 -1.14 -6.14
CA LEU A 80 -3.74 -1.29 -4.69
C LEU A 80 -4.31 -2.65 -4.32
N ASN A 81 -3.71 -3.29 -3.31
CA ASN A 81 -4.27 -4.47 -2.65
C ASN A 81 -4.30 -4.22 -1.14
N TYR A 82 -5.50 -4.21 -0.56
CA TYR A 82 -5.71 -4.07 0.87
C TYR A 82 -5.89 -5.45 1.50
N PHE A 83 -5.15 -5.68 2.57
CA PHE A 83 -5.25 -6.90 3.36
C PHE A 83 -5.49 -6.58 4.84
N ASN A 84 -6.53 -7.19 5.41
CA ASN A 84 -6.91 -7.13 6.82
C ASN A 84 -7.48 -8.49 7.25
N PRO A 85 -6.62 -9.39 7.76
CA PRO A 85 -7.08 -10.71 8.18
C PRO A 85 -8.01 -10.55 9.38
N GLY A 86 -9.21 -11.14 9.27
CA GLY A 86 -10.26 -11.05 10.30
C GLY A 86 -11.44 -10.16 9.92
N ALA A 87 -11.38 -9.40 8.81
CA ALA A 87 -12.54 -8.73 8.23
C ALA A 87 -13.21 -9.63 7.17
N PRO A 88 -14.56 -9.63 7.05
CA PRO A 88 -15.30 -10.41 6.05
C PRO A 88 -14.88 -10.14 4.60
N ASP A 89 -14.45 -8.91 4.30
CA ASP A 89 -13.87 -8.50 3.00
C ASP A 89 -12.41 -8.06 3.19
N GLY A 90 -11.67 -8.86 3.94
CA GLY A 90 -10.31 -8.59 4.36
C GLY A 90 -9.26 -8.66 3.25
N LEU A 91 -9.64 -9.03 2.03
CA LEU A 91 -8.76 -9.01 0.86
C LEU A 91 -9.49 -8.31 -0.29
N ALA A 92 -8.95 -7.20 -0.75
CA ALA A 92 -9.57 -6.39 -1.79
C ALA A 92 -8.53 -5.72 -2.67
N ASP A 93 -8.81 -5.66 -3.97
CA ASP A 93 -8.04 -4.88 -4.93
C ASP A 93 -8.77 -3.58 -5.26
N SER A 94 -8.03 -2.55 -5.67
CA SER A 94 -8.66 -1.35 -6.22
C SER A 94 -9.57 -1.71 -7.40
N LEU A 95 -10.58 -0.88 -7.65
CA LEU A 95 -11.47 -1.01 -8.79
C LEU A 95 -11.49 0.29 -9.60
N ASN A 96 -11.15 0.15 -10.87
CA ASN A 96 -11.35 1.09 -11.94
C ASN A 96 -12.53 0.60 -12.81
N PRO A 97 -13.73 1.18 -12.64
CA PRO A 97 -14.90 0.79 -13.43
C PRO A 97 -14.80 1.20 -14.91
N GLU A 98 -13.82 2.04 -15.27
CA GLU A 98 -13.58 2.53 -16.63
C GLU A 98 -12.47 1.73 -17.34
N ALA A 99 -11.96 0.66 -16.73
CA ALA A 99 -10.89 -0.14 -17.30
C ALA A 99 -11.33 -0.77 -18.64
N ASP A 100 -10.46 -0.64 -19.64
CA ASP A 100 -10.67 -1.09 -21.02
C ASP A 100 -9.47 -1.92 -21.52
N GLU A 101 -9.44 -2.30 -22.80
CA GLU A 101 -8.33 -3.06 -23.39
C GLU A 101 -6.99 -2.31 -23.49
N ASN A 102 -6.95 -1.02 -23.13
CA ASN A 102 -5.73 -0.19 -23.13
C ASN A 102 -5.18 0.04 -21.71
N THR A 103 -5.99 -0.21 -20.68
CA THR A 103 -5.61 -0.05 -19.28
C THR A 103 -4.49 -1.04 -18.91
N PRO A 104 -3.36 -0.64 -18.30
CA PRO A 104 -2.25 -1.58 -18.12
C PRO A 104 -2.56 -2.69 -17.12
N VAL A 105 -1.92 -3.84 -17.30
CA VAL A 105 -1.78 -4.86 -16.27
C VAL A 105 -0.54 -4.53 -15.44
N LEU A 106 -0.66 -4.59 -14.12
CA LEU A 106 0.38 -4.19 -13.17
C LEU A 106 0.72 -5.36 -12.24
N PRO A 107 1.99 -5.48 -11.81
CA PRO A 107 2.39 -6.58 -10.95
C PRO A 107 1.76 -6.45 -9.56
N LEU A 108 1.22 -7.55 -9.04
CA LEU A 108 0.80 -7.72 -7.64
C LEU A 108 1.99 -8.15 -6.77
N ASP A 109 2.89 -8.95 -7.32
CA ASP A 109 4.12 -9.37 -6.66
C ASP A 109 5.33 -9.36 -7.60
N THR A 110 6.48 -9.82 -7.10
CA THR A 110 7.70 -9.98 -7.91
C THR A 110 7.79 -11.34 -8.61
N ASP A 111 6.90 -12.27 -8.29
CA ASP A 111 6.96 -13.69 -8.66
C ASP A 111 6.06 -14.01 -9.88
N GLY A 112 5.42 -12.98 -10.45
CA GLY A 112 4.71 -13.05 -11.73
C GLY A 112 3.19 -13.07 -11.60
N VAL A 113 2.66 -12.76 -10.42
CA VAL A 113 1.24 -12.51 -10.24
C VAL A 113 0.94 -11.06 -10.57
N ASP A 114 -0.05 -10.87 -11.43
CA ASP A 114 -0.51 -9.57 -11.87
C ASP A 114 -1.88 -9.24 -11.29
N PHE A 115 -2.11 -7.95 -11.06
CA PHE A 115 -3.44 -7.43 -10.83
C PHE A 115 -4.35 -7.67 -12.06
N PRO A 116 -5.64 -7.92 -11.85
CA PRO A 116 -6.61 -7.79 -12.93
C PRO A 116 -6.57 -6.36 -13.46
N ARG A 117 -6.81 -6.19 -14.76
CA ARG A 117 -6.76 -4.88 -15.41
C ARG A 117 -7.71 -3.86 -14.78
N SER A 118 -8.85 -4.34 -14.27
CA SER A 118 -9.82 -3.54 -13.54
C SER A 118 -9.27 -2.95 -12.23
N ALA A 119 -8.09 -3.34 -11.75
CA ALA A 119 -7.48 -2.75 -10.56
C ALA A 119 -6.56 -1.57 -10.84
N SER A 120 -6.17 -1.34 -12.08
CA SER A 120 -5.28 -0.24 -12.45
C SER A 120 -6.01 1.11 -12.41
N LEU A 121 -5.51 2.00 -11.56
CA LEU A 121 -5.97 3.36 -11.34
C LEU A 121 -4.96 4.39 -11.87
N PRO A 122 -5.41 5.59 -12.25
CA PRO A 122 -4.51 6.73 -12.45
C PRO A 122 -3.67 6.98 -11.20
N LEU A 123 -2.38 7.27 -11.39
CA LEU A 123 -1.41 7.32 -10.29
C LEU A 123 -1.72 8.42 -9.26
N GLU A 124 -2.40 9.50 -9.66
CA GLU A 124 -2.86 10.52 -8.70
C GLU A 124 -3.94 9.97 -7.74
N LYS A 125 -4.81 9.07 -8.21
CA LYS A 125 -5.77 8.38 -7.32
C LYS A 125 -5.08 7.42 -6.36
N VAL A 126 -4.02 6.77 -6.82
CA VAL A 126 -3.17 5.93 -5.98
C VAL A 126 -2.49 6.77 -4.90
N ARG A 127 -1.94 7.94 -5.25
CA ARG A 127 -1.36 8.89 -4.29
C ARG A 127 -2.35 9.29 -3.19
N GLU A 128 -3.56 9.68 -3.57
CA GLU A 128 -4.65 10.04 -2.64
C GLU A 128 -4.96 8.88 -1.68
N ALA A 129 -5.09 7.66 -2.20
CA ALA A 129 -5.42 6.47 -1.42
C ALA A 129 -4.31 6.09 -0.43
N ILE A 130 -3.03 6.18 -0.83
CA ILE A 130 -1.91 5.91 0.07
C ILE A 130 -1.90 6.95 1.19
N ALA A 131 -2.09 8.24 0.88
CA ALA A 131 -2.14 9.29 1.89
C ALA A 131 -3.31 9.11 2.88
N GLU A 132 -4.48 8.66 2.41
CA GLU A 132 -5.60 8.30 3.28
C GLU A 132 -5.26 7.10 4.17
N TYR A 133 -4.65 6.05 3.60
CA TYR A 133 -4.22 4.88 4.37
C TYR A 133 -3.21 5.26 5.45
N CYS A 134 -2.19 6.05 5.14
CA CYS A 134 -1.19 6.51 6.11
C CYS A 134 -1.80 7.25 7.30
N ARG A 135 -2.88 8.01 7.10
CA ARG A 135 -3.58 8.72 8.18
C ARG A 135 -4.48 7.81 9.02
N THR A 136 -5.10 6.81 8.42
CA THR A 136 -6.21 6.06 9.05
C THR A 136 -5.87 4.63 9.44
N GLY A 137 -4.88 4.03 8.76
CA GLY A 137 -4.61 2.58 8.80
C GLY A 137 -5.78 1.71 8.31
N ALA A 138 -6.83 2.32 7.75
CA ALA A 138 -8.04 1.65 7.29
C ALA A 138 -8.09 1.61 5.76
N ARG A 139 -8.87 0.68 5.19
CA ARG A 139 -9.05 0.59 3.74
C ARG A 139 -9.48 1.95 3.17
N PRO A 140 -8.70 2.58 2.26
CA PRO A 140 -9.01 3.89 1.70
C PRO A 140 -10.41 3.96 1.11
N THR A 141 -11.12 5.05 1.38
CA THR A 141 -12.49 5.29 0.92
C THR A 141 -12.55 6.15 -0.33
N CYS A 142 -11.46 6.85 -0.67
CA CYS A 142 -11.37 7.67 -1.88
C CYS A 142 -11.30 6.87 -3.20
N VAL A 143 -11.24 5.53 -3.13
CA VAL A 143 -11.25 4.62 -4.27
C VAL A 143 -12.27 3.51 -4.06
N GLN A 144 -12.72 2.92 -5.17
CA GLN A 144 -13.58 1.73 -5.13
C GLN A 144 -12.72 0.48 -5.01
N TRP A 145 -13.35 -0.59 -4.51
CA TRP A 145 -12.69 -1.87 -4.26
C TRP A 145 -13.51 -3.00 -4.88
N GLN A 146 -12.81 -4.02 -5.36
CA GLN A 146 -13.36 -5.30 -5.78
C GLN A 146 -12.78 -6.43 -4.89
N PRO A 147 -13.42 -7.60 -4.80
CA PRO A 147 -12.83 -8.75 -4.12
C PRO A 147 -11.45 -9.06 -4.71
N GLY A 148 -10.46 -9.21 -3.84
CA GLY A 148 -9.12 -9.65 -4.25
C GLY A 148 -9.05 -11.17 -4.32
N GLU A 149 -8.13 -11.69 -5.13
CA GLU A 149 -7.90 -13.13 -5.27
C GLU A 149 -6.78 -13.62 -4.34
N TRP A 150 -6.94 -14.83 -3.84
CA TRP A 150 -5.88 -15.58 -3.18
C TRP A 150 -5.08 -16.30 -4.26
N TYR A 151 -3.79 -15.98 -4.37
CA TYR A 151 -2.85 -16.61 -5.29
C TYR A 151 -1.95 -17.61 -4.57
#